data_AF-A0A818V2N4-F1
#
_entry.id   AF-A0A818V2N4-F1
#
_cell.length_a   1.000
_cell.length_b   1.000
_cell.length_c   1.000
_cell.angle_alpha   90.00
_cell.angle_beta   90.00
_cell.angle_gamma   90.00
#
_symmetry.space_group_name_H-M   'P 1'
#
loop_
_entity.id
_entity.type
_entity.pdbx_description
1 polymer ?
#
loop_
_entity_poly.entity_id
_entity_poly.type
_entity_poly.pdbx_seq_one_letter_code
_entity_poly.pdbx_strand_id
1 'polypeptide(L)'
;MRTLSYANVRYNFKSIGPIIAFSCRTAAGTTINLISSIVRDNIDIAFDFVRPAVHHSSTDQAIRILKLDRVLILDLDVHRSGGTEQILGEISNEDQEKYRLIDINAAFGKSSNSTCTPSNCHLIDLFHRNKLPGDEEYLNIFDRKVLLDIIEYRP
;
A
#
# COMPACT_ATOMS: atom_id res chain seq x y z
N MET A 1 -5.34 23.73 -15.99
CA MET A 1 -3.89 23.99 -16.14
C MET A 1 -3.21 24.51 -14.85
N ARG A 2 -3.81 24.33 -13.65
CA ARG A 2 -3.22 24.80 -12.36
C ARG A 2 -2.71 23.67 -11.45
N THR A 3 -3.10 22.42 -11.68
CA THR A 3 -2.67 21.25 -10.91
C THR A 3 -1.27 20.72 -11.28
N LEU A 4 -0.83 20.90 -12.54
CA LEU A 4 0.49 20.45 -13.01
C LEU A 4 1.66 21.34 -12.56
N SER A 5 1.40 22.61 -12.21
CA SER A 5 2.44 23.54 -11.76
C SER A 5 2.89 23.26 -10.32
N TYR A 6 2.00 22.76 -9.45
CA TYR A 6 2.30 22.56 -8.04
C TYR A 6 3.13 21.29 -7.79
N ALA A 7 2.92 20.25 -8.61
CA ALA A 7 3.68 19.01 -8.54
C ALA A 7 5.16 19.17 -8.98
N ASN A 8 5.43 20.07 -9.93
CA ASN A 8 6.77 20.25 -10.51
C ASN A 8 7.78 20.94 -9.57
N VAL A 9 7.32 21.74 -8.60
CA VAL A 9 8.21 22.54 -7.74
C VAL A 9 8.71 21.74 -6.53
N ARG A 10 7.97 20.72 -6.07
CA ARG A 10 8.27 19.99 -4.83
C ARG A 10 8.95 18.62 -5.01
N TYR A 11 8.71 17.93 -6.13
CA TYR A 11 9.11 16.52 -6.26
C TYR A 11 10.32 16.25 -7.17
N ASN A 12 11.00 17.29 -7.69
CA ASN A 12 12.20 17.15 -8.55
C ASN A 12 12.04 16.16 -9.74
N PHE A 13 10.81 15.92 -10.20
CA PHE A 13 10.52 15.16 -11.41
C PHE A 13 10.17 16.13 -12.54
N LYS A 14 11.18 16.78 -13.12
CA LYS A 14 11.06 17.82 -14.17
C LYS A 14 10.48 17.35 -15.52
N SER A 15 9.95 16.14 -15.64
CA SER A 15 9.52 15.55 -16.92
C SER A 15 8.12 14.90 -16.92
N ILE A 16 7.28 15.16 -15.91
CA ILE A 16 5.95 14.55 -15.83
C ILE A 16 4.96 15.26 -16.75
N GLY A 17 5.01 14.91 -18.02
CA GLY A 17 4.06 15.34 -19.04
C GLY A 17 2.67 14.70 -18.89
N PRO A 18 1.72 15.03 -19.80
CA PRO A 18 0.36 14.48 -19.83
C PRO A 18 0.28 12.95 -19.80
N ILE A 19 1.32 12.27 -20.30
CA ILE A 19 1.41 10.82 -20.40
C ILE A 19 1.45 10.17 -19.02
N ILE A 20 2.27 10.66 -18.08
CA ILE A 20 2.35 10.03 -16.75
C ILE A 20 1.05 10.25 -15.98
N ALA A 21 0.43 11.43 -16.08
CA ALA A 21 -0.87 11.66 -15.47
C ALA A 21 -1.95 10.74 -16.05
N PHE A 22 -1.88 10.43 -17.36
CA PHE A 22 -2.74 9.44 -17.99
C PHE A 22 -2.45 8.02 -17.50
N SER A 23 -1.17 7.63 -17.37
CA SER A 23 -0.76 6.34 -16.82
C SER A 23 -1.22 6.16 -15.37
N CYS A 24 -1.08 7.16 -14.50
CA CYS A 24 -1.59 7.10 -13.12
C CYS A 24 -3.10 6.86 -13.07
N ARG A 25 -3.87 7.58 -13.90
CA ARG A 25 -5.33 7.38 -13.98
C ARG A 25 -5.69 6.00 -14.51
N THR A 26 -4.93 5.50 -15.49
CA THR A 26 -5.13 4.16 -16.05
C THR A 26 -4.84 3.10 -15.00
N ALA A 27 -3.70 3.19 -14.31
CA ALA A 27 -3.33 2.29 -13.21
C ALA A 27 -4.40 2.26 -12.11
N ALA A 28 -4.87 3.42 -11.64
CA ALA A 28 -5.93 3.47 -10.64
C ALA A 28 -7.25 2.88 -11.17
N GLY A 29 -7.62 3.18 -12.42
CA GLY A 29 -8.84 2.71 -13.05
C GLY A 29 -8.87 1.19 -13.26
N THR A 30 -7.74 0.58 -13.67
CA THR A 30 -7.64 -0.88 -13.84
C THR A 30 -7.76 -1.58 -12.50
N THR A 31 -7.13 -1.05 -11.45
CA THR A 31 -7.22 -1.63 -10.11
C THR A 31 -8.66 -1.53 -9.57
N ILE A 32 -9.36 -0.40 -9.77
CA ILE A 32 -10.77 -0.25 -9.38
C ILE A 32 -11.66 -1.26 -10.13
N ASN A 33 -11.46 -1.41 -11.44
CA ASN A 33 -12.21 -2.39 -12.25
C ASN A 33 -11.94 -3.81 -11.78
N LEU A 34 -10.68 -4.16 -11.49
CA LEU A 34 -10.31 -5.47 -11.00
C LEU A 34 -10.99 -5.78 -9.66
N ILE A 35 -10.95 -4.86 -8.70
CA ILE A 35 -11.65 -5.04 -7.41
C ILE A 35 -13.17 -5.14 -7.64
N SER A 36 -13.74 -4.31 -8.51
CA SER A 36 -15.17 -4.39 -8.84
C SER A 36 -15.55 -5.75 -9.42
N SER A 37 -14.71 -6.34 -10.28
CA SER A 37 -14.99 -7.64 -10.87
C SER A 37 -14.82 -8.80 -9.90
N ILE A 38 -13.85 -8.75 -8.97
CA ILE A 38 -13.77 -9.71 -7.86
C ILE A 38 -15.05 -9.67 -7.02
N VAL A 39 -15.49 -8.47 -6.64
CA VAL A 39 -16.64 -8.29 -5.73
C VAL A 39 -17.97 -8.64 -6.39
N ARG A 40 -18.12 -8.45 -7.72
CA ARG A 40 -19.43 -8.52 -8.41
C ARG A 40 -19.57 -9.64 -9.42
N ASP A 41 -18.48 -10.08 -10.05
CA ASP A 41 -18.51 -10.92 -11.26
C ASP A 41 -18.11 -12.38 -11.00
N ASN A 42 -18.19 -12.85 -9.75
CA ASN A 42 -17.78 -14.20 -9.31
C ASN A 42 -16.33 -14.56 -9.72
N ILE A 43 -15.40 -13.61 -9.58
CA ILE A 43 -13.96 -13.85 -9.76
C ILE A 43 -13.33 -14.04 -8.39
N ASP A 44 -12.67 -15.18 -8.16
CA ASP A 44 -12.05 -15.48 -6.86
C ASP A 44 -10.73 -14.71 -6.65
N ILE A 45 -9.90 -14.62 -7.70
CA ILE A 45 -8.55 -14.03 -7.65
C ILE A 45 -8.29 -13.30 -8.97
N ALA A 46 -7.66 -12.13 -8.89
CA ALA A 46 -7.17 -11.41 -10.05
C ALA A 46 -5.81 -10.74 -9.79
N PHE A 47 -5.11 -10.39 -10.86
CA PHE A 47 -3.80 -9.75 -10.84
C PHE A 47 -3.81 -8.50 -11.73
N ASP A 48 -3.31 -7.37 -11.20
CA ASP A 48 -3.18 -6.12 -11.95
C ASP A 48 -1.70 -5.83 -12.23
N PHE A 49 -1.35 -5.59 -13.50
CA PHE A 49 0.00 -5.24 -13.92
C PHE A 49 0.06 -3.78 -14.35
N VAL A 50 0.36 -2.90 -13.41
CA VAL A 50 0.25 -1.45 -13.61
C VAL A 50 1.57 -0.71 -13.41
N ARG A 51 1.68 0.42 -14.11
CA ARG A 51 2.69 1.45 -13.85
C ARG A 51 2.09 2.85 -14.06
N PRO A 52 2.53 3.86 -13.29
CA PRO A 52 3.57 3.80 -12.25
C PRO A 52 3.12 3.13 -10.94
N ALA A 53 4.07 2.67 -10.12
CA ALA A 53 3.82 2.17 -8.77
C ALA A 53 3.46 3.33 -7.81
N VAL A 54 2.71 3.06 -6.75
CA VAL A 54 2.00 4.12 -6.00
C VAL A 54 2.11 4.01 -4.47
N HIS A 55 2.60 2.93 -3.84
CA HIS A 55 2.55 2.75 -2.37
C HIS A 55 3.32 3.81 -1.52
N HIS A 56 4.15 4.65 -2.15
CA HIS A 56 4.78 5.83 -1.54
C HIS A 56 4.00 7.14 -1.72
N SER A 57 2.96 7.14 -2.54
CA SER A 57 2.15 8.33 -2.83
C SER A 57 1.05 8.45 -1.77
N SER A 58 0.98 9.62 -1.14
CA SER A 58 -0.13 9.99 -0.26
C SER A 58 -0.97 11.09 -0.90
N THR A 59 -2.28 11.02 -0.70
CA THR A 59 -3.24 12.06 -1.09
C THR A 59 -4.43 12.03 -0.14
N ASP A 60 -4.97 13.20 0.21
CA ASP A 60 -6.09 13.40 1.16
C ASP A 60 -7.43 12.73 0.78
N GLN A 61 -7.55 12.06 -0.39
CA GLN A 61 -8.82 11.53 -0.86
C GLN A 61 -8.68 10.23 -1.65
N ALA A 62 -8.66 9.13 -0.93
CA ALA A 62 -9.16 7.85 -1.42
C ALA A 62 -9.90 7.25 -0.23
N ILE A 63 -11.23 7.16 -0.23
CA ILE A 63 -11.96 5.92 -0.54
C ILE A 63 -13.41 6.13 -0.07
N ARG A 64 -14.40 5.56 -0.80
CA ARG A 64 -15.64 4.92 -0.27
C ARG A 64 -16.60 4.54 -1.43
N ILE A 65 -16.15 3.75 -2.41
CA ILE A 65 -17.00 3.38 -3.56
C ILE A 65 -17.65 1.99 -3.38
N LEU A 66 -16.96 1.04 -2.76
CA LEU A 66 -17.37 -0.38 -2.80
C LEU A 66 -18.00 -0.93 -1.51
N LYS A 67 -18.08 -0.13 -0.42
CA LYS A 67 -18.69 -0.51 0.88
C LYS A 67 -18.26 -1.90 1.39
N LEU A 68 -16.98 -2.21 1.30
CA LEU A 68 -16.40 -3.44 1.84
C LEU A 68 -16.38 -3.38 3.38
N ASP A 69 -16.61 -4.52 4.03
CA ASP A 69 -16.66 -4.62 5.50
C ASP A 69 -15.27 -4.59 6.12
N ARG A 70 -14.33 -5.37 5.55
CA ARG A 70 -12.91 -5.39 5.93
C ARG A 70 -12.04 -5.53 4.69
N VAL A 71 -10.87 -4.91 4.72
CA VAL A 71 -9.89 -4.89 3.64
C VAL A 71 -8.50 -5.00 4.24
N LEU A 72 -7.80 -6.08 3.89
CA LEU A 72 -6.39 -6.24 4.21
C LEU A 72 -5.53 -5.82 3.02
N ILE A 73 -4.54 -4.99 3.29
CA ILE A 73 -3.45 -4.66 2.38
C ILE A 73 -2.19 -5.33 2.94
N LEU A 74 -1.63 -6.28 2.19
CA LEU A 74 -0.35 -6.90 2.49
C LEU A 74 0.70 -6.35 1.52
N ASP A 75 1.60 -5.51 2.00
CA ASP A 75 2.70 -4.99 1.20
C ASP A 75 3.97 -5.82 1.41
N LEU A 76 4.42 -6.45 0.32
CA LEU A 76 5.60 -7.30 0.25
C LEU A 76 6.75 -6.62 -0.52
N ASP A 77 6.55 -5.38 -0.99
CA ASP A 77 7.64 -4.60 -1.56
C ASP A 77 8.74 -4.42 -0.50
N VAL A 78 9.99 -4.41 -0.95
CA VAL A 78 11.12 -4.28 -0.03
C VAL A 78 11.15 -2.91 0.66
N HIS A 79 10.45 -1.91 0.12
CA HIS A 79 10.36 -0.57 0.69
C HIS A 79 9.08 -0.38 1.49
N ARG A 80 9.21 0.28 2.63
CA ARG A 80 8.09 0.71 3.46
C ARG A 80 7.03 1.53 2.68
N SER A 81 5.77 1.23 2.94
CA SER A 81 4.57 1.75 2.27
C SER A 81 4.08 3.08 2.86
N GLY A 82 4.99 4.05 3.00
CA GLY A 82 4.70 5.30 3.73
C GLY A 82 3.52 6.13 3.20
N GLY A 83 3.19 6.00 1.91
CA GLY A 83 2.01 6.67 1.34
C GLY A 83 0.71 6.02 1.81
N THR A 84 0.66 4.68 1.79
CA THR A 84 -0.48 3.89 2.28
C THR A 84 -0.69 4.08 3.77
N GLU A 85 0.38 4.04 4.57
CA GLU A 85 0.30 4.31 6.02
C GLU A 85 -0.29 5.69 6.31
N GLN A 86 0.12 6.73 5.56
CA GLN A 86 -0.40 8.07 5.75
C GLN A 86 -1.90 8.13 5.44
N ILE A 87 -2.34 7.52 4.33
CA ILE A 87 -3.76 7.45 3.96
C ILE A 87 -4.58 6.77 5.07
N LEU A 88 -4.08 5.66 5.60
CA LEU A 88 -4.74 4.93 6.70
C LEU A 88 -4.68 5.65 8.05
N GLY A 89 -3.75 6.58 8.23
CA GLY A 89 -3.73 7.48 9.39
C GLY A 89 -4.78 8.58 9.34
N GLU A 90 -5.29 8.89 8.15
CA GLU A 90 -6.23 9.99 7.91
C GLU A 90 -7.71 9.52 7.79
N ILE A 91 -7.97 8.22 7.71
CA ILE A 91 -9.35 7.68 7.70
C ILE A 91 -10.04 7.88 9.05
N SER A 92 -11.38 7.90 9.04
CA SER A 92 -12.16 8.04 10.27
C SER A 92 -11.95 6.85 11.21
N ASN A 93 -12.13 7.05 12.51
CA ASN A 93 -12.05 5.97 13.51
C ASN A 93 -12.97 4.79 13.17
N GLU A 94 -14.16 5.05 12.60
CA GLU A 94 -15.09 3.99 12.13
C GLU A 94 -14.51 3.15 10.99
N ASP A 95 -13.64 3.73 10.16
CA ASP A 95 -13.00 3.03 9.05
C ASP A 95 -11.65 2.40 9.46
N GLN A 96 -11.03 2.82 10.55
CA GLN A 96 -9.79 2.20 11.06
C GLN A 96 -9.97 0.71 11.37
N GLU A 97 -11.16 0.28 11.78
CA GLU A 97 -11.47 -1.15 11.97
C GLU A 97 -11.62 -1.92 10.63
N LYS A 98 -11.92 -1.21 9.53
CA LYS A 98 -12.22 -1.80 8.22
C LYS A 98 -11.02 -1.93 7.29
N TYR A 99 -9.93 -1.22 7.55
CA TYR A 99 -8.74 -1.29 6.71
C TYR A 99 -7.55 -1.66 7.58
N ARG A 100 -6.84 -2.74 7.23
CA ARG A 100 -5.59 -3.14 7.87
C ARG A 100 -4.46 -3.17 6.86
N LEU A 101 -3.31 -2.59 7.20
CA LEU A 101 -2.07 -2.72 6.46
C LEU A 101 -1.09 -3.59 7.25
N ILE A 102 -0.55 -4.62 6.61
CA ILE A 102 0.66 -5.32 7.06
C ILE A 102 1.77 -4.95 6.08
N ASP A 103 2.76 -4.19 6.55
CA ASP A 103 3.84 -3.64 5.74
C ASP A 103 5.15 -4.33 6.11
N ILE A 104 5.71 -5.13 5.20
CA ILE A 104 6.98 -5.84 5.44
C ILE A 104 8.12 -5.01 4.84
N ASN A 105 8.79 -4.22 5.67
CA ASN A 105 9.94 -3.43 5.23
C ASN A 105 11.21 -4.28 5.27
N ALA A 106 11.89 -4.39 4.13
CA ALA A 106 13.13 -5.15 3.95
C ALA A 106 14.28 -4.30 3.40
N ALA A 107 14.13 -2.96 3.40
CA ALA A 107 15.06 -2.06 2.74
C ALA A 107 16.49 -2.16 3.29
N PHE A 108 17.46 -2.35 2.39
CA PHE A 108 18.88 -2.43 2.77
C PHE A 108 19.38 -1.09 3.31
N GLY A 109 20.09 -1.12 4.44
CA GLY A 109 20.84 0.03 4.96
C GLY A 109 20.00 1.13 5.64
N LYS A 110 18.68 0.93 5.82
CA LYS A 110 17.83 1.81 6.63
C LYS A 110 16.85 0.98 7.48
N SER A 111 17.06 0.94 8.79
CA SER A 111 15.98 0.52 9.69
C SER A 111 14.90 1.60 9.68
N SER A 112 13.64 1.18 9.61
CA SER A 112 12.53 2.10 9.81
C SER A 112 12.36 2.37 11.29
N ASN A 113 13.10 3.34 11.83
CA ASN A 113 12.78 3.91 13.14
C ASN A 113 11.55 4.82 12.99
N SER A 114 10.36 4.26 12.80
CA SER A 114 9.10 5.02 12.86
C SER A 114 8.29 4.58 14.06
N THR A 115 8.02 5.54 14.94
CA THR A 115 7.52 5.37 16.30
C THR A 115 5.99 5.50 16.45
N CYS A 116 5.25 5.68 15.35
CA CYS A 116 3.78 5.73 15.36
C CYS A 116 3.26 5.38 13.96
N THR A 117 3.08 4.09 13.68
CA THR A 117 2.13 3.70 12.63
C THR A 117 0.72 3.81 13.21
N PRO A 118 -0.29 4.17 12.40
CA PRO A 118 -1.69 4.07 12.81
C PRO A 118 -1.98 2.69 13.41
N SER A 119 -2.94 2.58 14.33
CA SER A 119 -3.26 1.31 15.02
C SER A 119 -3.64 0.18 14.06
N ASN A 120 -4.09 0.52 12.86
CA ASN A 120 -4.46 -0.40 11.80
C ASN A 120 -3.32 -0.66 10.78
N CYS A 121 -2.10 -0.20 11.07
CA CYS A 121 -0.90 -0.39 10.26
C CYS A 121 0.17 -1.11 11.07
N HIS A 122 0.45 -2.36 10.69
CA HIS A 122 1.42 -3.24 11.34
C HIS A 122 2.69 -3.31 10.50
N LEU A 123 3.68 -2.50 10.89
CA LEU A 123 5.00 -2.50 10.27
C LEU A 123 5.86 -3.63 10.84
N ILE A 124 6.35 -4.48 9.95
CA ILE A 124 7.25 -5.58 10.25
C ILE A 124 8.59 -5.28 9.58
N ASP A 125 9.58 -4.89 10.40
CA ASP A 125 10.92 -4.59 9.91
C ASP A 125 11.77 -5.87 9.86
N LEU A 126 12.12 -6.31 8.64
CA LEU A 126 13.05 -7.41 8.36
C LEU A 126 14.50 -6.92 8.19
N PHE A 127 14.80 -5.69 8.61
CA PHE A 127 16.12 -5.09 8.47
C PHE A 127 17.25 -6.01 8.99
N HIS A 128 18.16 -6.34 8.07
CA HIS A 128 19.45 -6.93 8.37
C HIS A 128 20.57 -6.00 7.91
N ARG A 129 21.53 -5.73 8.80
CA ARG A 129 22.66 -4.80 8.53
C ARG A 129 23.54 -5.22 7.34
N ASN A 130 23.63 -6.52 7.07
CA ASN A 130 24.68 -7.08 6.22
C ASN A 130 24.15 -7.91 5.04
N LYS A 131 22.84 -8.12 4.92
CA LYS A 131 22.23 -8.96 3.90
C LYS A 131 20.77 -8.54 3.68
N LEU A 132 20.30 -8.59 2.44
CA LEU A 132 18.87 -8.53 2.17
C LEU A 132 18.19 -9.81 2.68
N PRO A 133 17.00 -9.73 3.29
CA PRO A 133 16.23 -10.91 3.64
C PRO A 133 15.87 -11.68 2.36
N GLY A 134 15.86 -13.00 2.46
CA GLY A 134 15.41 -13.91 1.40
C GLY A 134 14.26 -14.79 1.92
N ASP A 135 14.03 -15.89 1.21
CA ASP A 135 12.85 -16.74 1.42
C ASP A 135 12.70 -17.22 2.87
N GLU A 136 13.80 -17.58 3.54
CA GLU A 136 13.77 -18.06 4.93
C GLU A 136 13.26 -16.98 5.89
N GLU A 137 13.77 -15.75 5.76
CA GLU A 137 13.36 -14.63 6.60
C GLU A 137 11.88 -14.26 6.36
N TYR A 138 11.42 -14.28 5.11
CA TYR A 138 10.01 -14.07 4.77
C TYR A 138 9.11 -15.21 5.27
N LEU A 139 9.43 -16.47 5.02
CA LEU A 139 8.62 -17.61 5.49
C LEU A 139 8.48 -17.61 7.02
N ASN A 140 9.57 -17.33 7.73
CA ASN A 140 9.56 -17.26 9.19
C ASN A 140 8.66 -16.14 9.71
N ILE A 141 8.65 -14.97 9.06
CA ILE A 141 7.77 -13.87 9.48
C ILE A 141 6.31 -14.10 9.12
N PHE A 142 6.06 -14.81 8.02
CA PHE A 142 4.72 -15.24 7.65
C PHE A 142 4.12 -16.14 8.73
N ASP A 143 4.85 -17.19 9.12
CA ASP A 143 4.39 -18.15 10.13
C ASP A 143 4.23 -17.53 11.51
N ARG A 144 5.14 -16.63 11.91
CA ARG A 144 5.18 -16.09 13.28
C ARG A 144 4.32 -14.86 13.51
N LYS A 145 4.01 -14.09 12.46
CA LYS A 145 3.32 -12.80 12.61
C LYS A 145 2.22 -12.60 11.58
N VAL A 146 2.54 -12.66 10.29
CA VAL A 146 1.59 -12.26 9.22
C VAL A 146 0.35 -13.16 9.25
N LEU A 147 0.50 -14.48 9.27
CA LEU A 147 -0.64 -15.40 9.26
C LEU A 147 -1.52 -15.25 10.51
N LEU A 148 -0.91 -15.03 11.67
CA LEU A 148 -1.66 -14.81 12.92
C LEU A 148 -2.53 -13.55 12.83
N ASP A 149 -1.95 -12.48 12.30
CA ASP A 149 -2.62 -11.19 12.12
C ASP A 149 -3.77 -11.29 11.11
N ILE A 150 -3.56 -12.00 10.00
CA ILE A 150 -4.61 -12.25 9.00
C ILE A 150 -5.77 -13.06 9.60
N ILE A 151 -5.46 -14.12 10.36
CA ILE A 151 -6.47 -14.98 11.00
C ILE A 151 -7.26 -14.22 12.06
N GLU A 152 -6.60 -13.34 12.82
CA GLU A 152 -7.24 -12.47 13.81
C GLU A 152 -8.14 -11.44 13.12
N TYR A 153 -7.65 -10.79 12.06
CA TYR A 153 -8.35 -9.71 11.39
C TYR A 153 -9.57 -10.18 10.58
N ARG A 154 -9.47 -11.36 9.95
CA ARG A 154 -10.53 -11.96 9.10
C ARG A 154 -11.02 -11.00 8.00
N PRO A 155 -10.12 -10.55 7.11
CA PRO A 155 -10.47 -9.63 6.03
C PRO A 155 -11.62 -10.18 5.16
#